data_AF-A0A7S0PDU9-F1
#
_entry.id   AF-A0A7S0PDU9-F1
#
_cell.length_a   1.000
_cell.length_b   1.000
_cell.length_c   1.000
_cell.angle_alpha   90.00
_cell.angle_beta   90.00
_cell.angle_gamma   90.00
#
_symmetry.space_group_name_H-M   'P 1'
#
loop_
_entity.id
_entity.type
_entity.pdbx_description
1 polymer ?
#
loop_
_entity_poly.entity_id
_entity_poly.type
_entity_poly.pdbx_seq_one_letter_code
_entity_poly.pdbx_strand_id
1 'polypeptide(L)'
;LRRLVGAMAGAAETEGASTRPRVFVPEELAVHNSRDNCWVAVNHKVIDVTPVIASLPAEHAALADPLLDNAGTDISHWFDEETGEVRTRIDPATLQRVPYLPMGRFPHLSIDGKPLSNGPEPPEVPWWRDDSLVRGVMTRKMMRAWIVNVLTEQRHRLVFGAEETLEQVRDRFLEYNSHAKSYTWKVLVPNEDGSGSSFKPLDMAKSLEDNGVEDNQDEAWELGLDADDYLPVIHLSFNDDLTEG
;
A
#
# COMPACT_ATOMS: atom_id res chain seq x y z
N LEU A 1 48.75 -23.00 -21.62
CA LEU A 1 47.31 -22.72 -21.77
C LEU A 1 46.63 -22.65 -20.40
N ARG A 2 46.64 -21.49 -19.75
CA ARG A 2 45.72 -21.16 -18.64
C ARG A 2 45.27 -19.71 -18.85
N ARG A 3 43.99 -19.55 -19.20
CA ARG A 3 43.34 -18.27 -19.44
C ARG A 3 43.14 -17.56 -18.10
N LEU A 4 43.71 -16.37 -17.94
CA LEU A 4 43.25 -15.36 -16.99
C LEU A 4 42.15 -14.57 -17.68
N VAL A 5 40.89 -14.83 -17.30
CA VAL A 5 39.76 -13.94 -17.61
C VAL A 5 39.42 -13.26 -16.30
N GLY A 6 39.85 -12.01 -16.14
CA GLY A 6 39.38 -11.13 -15.09
C GLY A 6 37.96 -10.70 -15.42
N ALA A 7 36.99 -11.17 -14.63
CA ALA A 7 35.62 -10.69 -14.69
C ALA A 7 35.56 -9.33 -13.97
N MET A 8 35.46 -8.25 -14.75
CA MET A 8 34.96 -6.96 -14.27
C MET A 8 33.44 -7.12 -14.08
N ALA A 9 33.01 -7.39 -12.85
CA ALA A 9 31.62 -7.28 -12.48
C ALA A 9 31.26 -5.78 -12.42
N GLY A 10 30.46 -5.33 -13.40
CA GLY A 10 29.85 -4.01 -13.38
C GLY A 10 28.96 -3.89 -12.16
N ALA A 11 29.21 -2.87 -11.35
CA ALA A 11 28.31 -2.44 -10.31
C ALA A 11 27.03 -1.95 -11.01
N ALA A 12 25.93 -2.68 -10.83
CA ALA A 12 24.62 -2.18 -11.16
C ALA A 12 24.32 -1.05 -10.17
N GLU A 13 24.28 0.17 -10.68
CA GLU A 13 23.77 1.33 -9.98
C GLU A 13 22.29 1.10 -9.66
N THR A 14 21.99 0.87 -8.39
CA THR A 14 20.62 0.88 -7.89
C THR A 14 20.15 2.33 -7.89
N GLU A 15 19.34 2.69 -8.90
CA GLU A 15 18.59 3.95 -8.94
C GLU A 15 17.85 4.18 -7.62
N GLY A 16 17.88 5.43 -7.14
CA GLY A 16 17.46 5.84 -5.81
C GLY A 16 16.06 5.36 -5.44
N ALA A 17 16.00 4.42 -4.50
CA ALA A 17 14.76 4.06 -3.83
C ALA A 17 14.20 5.30 -3.13
N SER A 18 12.96 5.67 -3.49
CA SER A 18 12.18 6.64 -2.73
C SER A 18 12.24 6.25 -1.25
N THR A 19 12.73 7.15 -0.40
CA THR A 19 12.88 6.91 1.05
C THR A 19 11.52 6.83 1.76
N ARG A 20 10.41 6.97 1.04
CA ARG A 20 9.05 6.91 1.58
C ARG A 20 8.51 5.49 1.49
N PRO A 21 7.76 5.03 2.50
CA PRO A 21 7.11 3.73 2.43
C PRO A 21 6.13 3.70 1.26
N ARG A 22 6.00 2.54 0.61
CA ARG A 22 4.95 2.31 -0.38
C ARG A 22 3.59 2.38 0.32
N VAL A 23 2.67 3.12 -0.27
CA VAL A 23 1.27 3.18 0.18
C VAL A 23 0.47 2.15 -0.60
N PHE A 24 -0.50 1.52 0.05
CA PHE A 24 -1.37 0.52 -0.55
C PHE A 24 -2.83 0.96 -0.43
N VAL A 25 -3.58 0.78 -1.52
CA VAL A 25 -5.05 0.88 -1.48
C VAL A 25 -5.68 -0.49 -1.15
N PRO A 26 -6.90 -0.56 -0.62
CA PRO A 26 -7.56 -1.83 -0.26
C PRO A 26 -7.58 -2.85 -1.39
N GLU A 27 -7.78 -2.41 -2.63
CA GLU A 27 -7.81 -3.27 -3.81
C GLU A 27 -6.45 -3.90 -4.10
N GLU A 28 -5.35 -3.19 -3.83
CA GLU A 28 -4.00 -3.74 -3.96
C GLU A 28 -3.70 -4.74 -2.86
N LEU A 29 -4.18 -4.53 -1.64
CA LEU A 29 -4.02 -5.50 -0.57
C LEU A 29 -4.81 -6.78 -0.88
N ALA A 30 -6.03 -6.63 -1.42
CA ALA A 30 -6.96 -7.73 -1.66
C ALA A 30 -6.44 -8.80 -2.64
N VAL A 31 -5.45 -8.50 -3.49
CA VAL A 31 -4.84 -9.49 -4.39
C VAL A 31 -3.91 -10.47 -3.65
N HIS A 32 -3.50 -10.13 -2.42
CA HIS A 32 -2.62 -10.94 -1.57
C HIS A 32 -3.45 -11.79 -0.60
N ASN A 33 -4.28 -12.67 -1.16
CA ASN A 33 -5.32 -13.42 -0.44
C ASN A 33 -5.16 -14.95 -0.47
N SER A 34 -3.95 -15.46 -0.68
CA SER A 34 -3.71 -16.91 -0.81
C SER A 34 -2.61 -17.40 0.12
N ARG A 35 -2.52 -18.71 0.36
CA ARG A 35 -1.52 -19.28 1.29
C ARG A 35 -0.06 -18.94 0.92
N ASP A 36 0.25 -18.88 -0.38
CA ASP A 36 1.61 -18.58 -0.87
C ASP A 36 1.83 -17.07 -1.10
N ASN A 37 0.80 -16.25 -0.87
CA ASN A 37 0.82 -14.80 -0.98
C ASN A 37 -0.27 -14.21 -0.07
N CYS A 38 -0.02 -14.19 1.23
CA CYS A 38 -0.98 -13.82 2.27
C CYS A 38 -0.52 -12.55 2.98
N TRP A 39 -1.13 -11.42 2.65
CA TRP A 39 -0.83 -10.15 3.33
C TRP A 39 -2.05 -9.68 4.11
N VAL A 40 -1.80 -8.94 5.18
CA VAL A 40 -2.85 -8.37 6.03
C VAL A 40 -2.47 -6.94 6.41
N ALA A 41 -3.47 -6.10 6.65
CA ALA A 41 -3.26 -4.79 7.23
C ALA A 41 -3.52 -4.81 8.75
N VAL A 42 -2.58 -4.24 9.51
CA VAL A 42 -2.66 -4.08 10.97
C VAL A 42 -2.19 -2.68 11.34
N ASN A 43 -3.06 -1.88 11.96
CA ASN A 43 -2.76 -0.54 12.46
C ASN A 43 -1.98 0.31 11.43
N HIS A 44 -2.52 0.40 10.22
CA HIS A 44 -1.93 1.07 9.04
C HIS A 44 -0.67 0.44 8.43
N LYS A 45 -0.13 -0.66 8.96
CA LYS A 45 0.98 -1.39 8.34
C LYS A 45 0.46 -2.51 7.44
N VAL A 46 1.03 -2.66 6.25
CA VAL A 46 0.81 -3.82 5.39
C VAL A 46 1.89 -4.84 5.67
N ILE A 47 1.50 -6.03 6.13
CA ILE A 47 2.42 -7.07 6.63
C ILE A 47 2.25 -8.33 5.79
N ASP A 48 3.36 -8.85 5.29
CA ASP A 48 3.45 -10.13 4.60
C ASP A 48 3.57 -11.27 5.61
N VAL A 49 2.47 -11.99 5.84
CA VAL A 49 2.40 -13.11 6.80
C VAL A 49 2.65 -14.47 6.14
N THR A 50 2.92 -14.50 4.83
CA THR A 50 3.31 -15.71 4.09
C THR A 50 4.45 -16.49 4.78
N PRO A 51 5.59 -15.89 5.18
CA PRO A 51 6.67 -16.62 5.86
C PRO A 51 6.24 -17.16 7.22
N VAL A 52 5.34 -16.47 7.93
CA VAL A 52 4.81 -16.91 9.23
C VAL A 52 4.02 -18.20 9.05
N ILE A 53 3.11 -18.22 8.07
CA ILE A 53 2.29 -19.39 7.74
C ILE A 53 3.17 -20.56 7.28
N ALA A 54 4.16 -20.29 6.43
CA ALA A 54 5.09 -21.31 5.92
C ALA A 54 5.97 -21.92 7.02
N SER A 55 6.28 -21.17 8.08
CA SER A 55 7.11 -21.64 9.20
C SER A 55 6.37 -22.51 10.23
N LEU A 56 5.04 -22.62 10.13
CA LEU A 56 4.24 -23.37 11.09
C LEU A 56 4.47 -24.89 10.98
N PRO A 57 4.67 -25.60 12.11
CA PRO A 57 4.65 -27.05 12.13
C PRO A 57 3.31 -27.62 11.65
N ALA A 58 3.32 -28.82 11.06
CA ALA A 58 2.14 -29.45 10.48
C ALA A 58 1.02 -29.67 11.52
N GLU A 59 1.38 -30.00 12.76
CA GLU A 59 0.46 -30.15 13.89
C GLU A 59 -0.24 -28.84 14.31
N HIS A 60 0.30 -27.69 13.89
CA HIS A 60 -0.20 -26.36 14.21
C HIS A 60 -0.68 -25.60 12.98
N ALA A 61 -0.88 -26.27 11.85
CA ALA A 61 -1.32 -25.66 10.60
C ALA A 61 -2.66 -24.92 10.73
N ALA A 62 -3.55 -25.37 11.62
CA ALA A 62 -4.84 -24.73 11.90
C ALA A 62 -4.71 -23.31 12.52
N LEU A 63 -3.53 -22.96 13.06
CA LEU A 63 -3.28 -21.59 13.51
C LEU A 63 -3.22 -20.60 12.33
N ALA A 64 -2.97 -21.07 11.11
CA ALA A 64 -2.99 -20.22 9.93
C ALA A 64 -4.40 -19.82 9.50
N ASP A 65 -5.43 -20.59 9.88
CA ASP A 65 -6.79 -20.45 9.34
C ASP A 65 -7.36 -19.03 9.56
N PRO A 66 -7.25 -18.39 10.74
CA PRO A 66 -7.76 -17.02 10.90
C PRO A 66 -7.06 -16.01 9.97
N LEU A 67 -5.75 -16.16 9.75
CA LEU A 67 -4.99 -15.28 8.85
C LEU A 67 -5.36 -15.52 7.39
N LEU A 68 -5.55 -16.78 7.00
CA LEU A 68 -5.96 -17.16 5.64
C LEU A 68 -7.38 -16.69 5.32
N ASP A 69 -8.30 -16.84 6.27
CA ASP A 69 -9.71 -16.41 6.13
C ASP A 69 -9.84 -14.89 6.01
N ASN A 70 -8.84 -14.14 6.49
CA ASN A 70 -8.80 -12.67 6.44
C ASN A 70 -7.65 -12.16 5.55
N ALA A 71 -7.12 -13.01 4.67
CA ALA A 71 -6.03 -12.64 3.77
C ALA A 71 -6.49 -11.55 2.79
N GLY A 72 -5.64 -10.55 2.57
CA GLY A 72 -5.94 -9.39 1.74
C GLY A 72 -6.87 -8.37 2.39
N THR A 73 -7.08 -8.43 3.71
CA THR A 73 -7.99 -7.51 4.43
C THR A 73 -7.32 -6.79 5.59
N ASP A 74 -8.04 -5.82 6.16
CA ASP A 74 -7.65 -5.09 7.35
C ASP A 74 -8.16 -5.78 8.63
N ILE A 75 -7.23 -6.29 9.43
CA ILE A 75 -7.47 -6.98 10.70
C ILE A 75 -7.09 -6.11 11.91
N SER A 76 -6.94 -4.80 11.75
CA SER A 76 -6.61 -3.86 12.82
C SER A 76 -7.56 -3.99 14.02
N HIS A 77 -8.82 -4.35 13.78
CA HIS A 77 -9.84 -4.56 14.82
C HIS A 77 -9.51 -5.69 15.82
N TRP A 78 -8.54 -6.57 15.51
CA TRP A 78 -8.03 -7.61 16.43
C TRP A 78 -7.05 -7.05 17.46
N PHE A 79 -6.44 -5.91 17.14
CA PHE A 79 -5.40 -5.27 17.91
C PHE A 79 -5.94 -4.01 18.58
N ASP A 80 -5.32 -3.68 19.69
CA ASP A 80 -5.55 -2.44 20.41
C ASP A 80 -4.66 -1.36 19.79
N GLU A 81 -5.26 -0.24 19.41
CA GLU A 81 -4.58 0.82 18.65
C GLU A 81 -3.47 1.51 19.47
N GLU A 82 -3.66 1.64 20.78
CA GLU A 82 -2.72 2.33 21.66
C GLU A 82 -1.51 1.44 22.00
N THR A 83 -1.76 0.17 22.31
CA THR A 83 -0.70 -0.76 22.74
C THR A 83 -0.05 -1.52 21.58
N GLY A 84 -0.73 -1.62 20.43
CA GLY A 84 -0.33 -2.48 19.31
C GLY A 84 -0.34 -3.97 19.65
N GLU A 85 -0.99 -4.34 20.76
CA GLU A 85 -1.14 -5.72 21.22
C GLU A 85 -2.52 -6.27 20.89
N VAL A 86 -2.66 -7.58 20.95
CA VAL A 86 -3.94 -8.25 20.74
C VAL A 86 -4.95 -7.79 21.80
N ARG A 87 -6.16 -7.42 21.36
CA ARG A 87 -7.22 -6.96 22.28
C ARG A 87 -7.52 -8.04 23.30
N THR A 88 -7.86 -7.61 24.52
CA THR A 88 -8.21 -8.51 25.61
C THR A 88 -9.62 -8.26 26.11
N ARG A 89 -10.28 -9.30 26.64
CA ARG A 89 -11.54 -9.22 27.38
C ARG A 89 -11.37 -9.84 28.77
N ILE A 90 -12.24 -9.47 29.70
CA ILE A 90 -12.37 -10.18 30.98
C ILE A 90 -13.32 -11.35 30.74
N ASP A 91 -12.86 -12.57 30.99
CA ASP A 91 -13.72 -13.75 30.95
C ASP A 91 -14.69 -13.70 32.15
N PRO A 92 -16.02 -13.69 31.94
CA PRO A 92 -16.98 -13.60 33.04
C PRO A 92 -16.94 -14.81 33.98
N ALA A 93 -16.47 -15.97 33.52
CA ALA A 93 -16.43 -17.19 34.33
C ALA A 93 -15.20 -17.23 35.26
N THR A 94 -14.04 -16.84 34.74
CA THR A 94 -12.75 -16.91 35.47
C THR A 94 -12.31 -15.56 36.05
N LEU A 95 -12.93 -14.46 35.61
CA LEU A 95 -12.55 -13.08 35.89
C LEU A 95 -11.10 -12.74 35.51
N GLN A 96 -10.51 -13.53 34.62
CA GLN A 96 -9.16 -13.32 34.12
C GLN A 96 -9.18 -12.53 32.80
N ARG A 97 -8.12 -11.74 32.58
CA ARG A 97 -7.91 -11.03 31.32
C ARG A 97 -7.37 -12.02 30.28
N VAL A 98 -8.14 -12.25 29.23
CA VAL A 98 -7.81 -13.20 28.16
C VAL A 98 -7.86 -12.50 26.78
N PRO A 99 -7.10 -12.97 25.77
CA PRO A 99 -7.19 -12.44 24.42
C PRO A 99 -8.60 -12.57 23.84
N TYR A 100 -9.05 -11.55 23.12
CA TYR A 100 -10.32 -11.51 22.42
C TYR A 100 -10.15 -12.09 21.00
N LEU A 101 -10.53 -13.35 20.82
CA LEU A 101 -10.27 -14.11 19.60
C LEU A 101 -11.57 -14.68 18.96
N PRO A 102 -12.52 -13.85 18.51
CA PRO A 102 -13.76 -14.33 17.87
C PRO A 102 -13.49 -15.12 16.58
N MET A 103 -12.41 -14.79 15.87
CA MET A 103 -11.92 -15.43 14.65
C MET A 103 -11.15 -16.74 14.90
N GLY A 104 -10.89 -17.09 16.16
CA GLY A 104 -10.01 -18.21 16.51
C GLY A 104 -8.56 -17.78 16.78
N ARG A 105 -7.73 -18.77 17.13
CA ARG A 105 -6.34 -18.55 17.55
C ARG A 105 -5.42 -18.50 16.33
N PHE A 106 -4.53 -17.50 16.31
CA PHE A 106 -3.52 -17.31 15.27
C PHE A 106 -2.07 -17.46 15.82
N PRO A 107 -1.03 -17.49 14.97
CA PRO A 107 0.35 -17.78 15.36
C PRO A 107 0.95 -16.74 16.30
N HIS A 108 1.96 -17.15 17.08
CA HIS A 108 2.74 -16.31 18.01
C HIS A 108 1.95 -15.71 19.19
N LEU A 109 0.64 -15.99 19.30
CA LEU A 109 -0.17 -15.55 20.43
C LEU A 109 0.29 -16.21 21.74
N SER A 110 0.61 -15.38 22.72
CA SER A 110 1.00 -15.77 24.08
C SER A 110 0.27 -14.94 25.14
N ILE A 111 0.09 -15.50 26.35
CA ILE A 111 -0.40 -14.77 27.53
C ILE A 111 0.73 -14.81 28.55
N ASP A 112 1.15 -13.64 29.06
CA ASP A 112 2.22 -13.49 30.04
C ASP A 112 3.54 -14.20 29.63
N GLY A 113 3.86 -14.18 28.33
CA GLY A 113 5.05 -14.84 27.77
C GLY A 113 4.98 -16.37 27.71
N LYS A 114 3.81 -16.96 27.98
CA LYS A 114 3.59 -18.41 27.89
C LYS A 114 2.71 -18.74 26.68
N PRO A 115 2.99 -19.83 25.95
CA PRO A 115 2.09 -20.30 24.90
C PRO A 115 0.73 -20.63 25.51
N LEU A 116 -0.36 -20.26 24.83
CA LEU A 116 -1.67 -20.85 25.15
C LEU A 116 -1.60 -22.35 24.80
N SER A 117 -1.94 -23.26 25.73
CA SER A 117 -2.00 -24.72 25.47
C SER A 117 -0.66 -25.34 25.01
N ASN A 118 -0.65 -26.61 24.58
CA ASN A 118 0.47 -27.32 23.94
C ASN A 118 0.83 -26.74 22.55
N GLY A 119 0.81 -25.42 22.39
CA GLY A 119 1.22 -24.73 21.18
C GLY A 119 2.74 -24.59 21.09
N PRO A 120 3.26 -24.16 19.93
CA PRO A 120 4.69 -23.92 19.77
C PRO A 120 5.10 -22.77 20.69
N GLU A 121 6.35 -22.81 21.15
CA GLU A 121 6.92 -21.68 21.89
C GLU A 121 6.87 -20.42 21.00
N PRO A 122 6.29 -19.31 21.50
CA PRO A 122 6.22 -18.08 20.73
C PRO A 122 7.65 -17.55 20.51
N PRO A 123 7.95 -16.98 19.32
CA PRO A 123 9.22 -16.31 19.10
C PRO A 123 9.37 -15.08 20.00
N GLU A 124 10.60 -14.59 20.12
CA GLU A 124 10.92 -13.37 20.88
C GLU A 124 10.14 -12.15 20.36
N VAL A 125 9.99 -12.05 19.04
CA VAL A 125 9.23 -11.00 18.38
C VAL A 125 8.04 -11.64 17.64
N PRO A 126 6.79 -11.33 18.02
CA PRO A 126 5.63 -11.81 17.29
C PRO A 126 5.54 -11.14 15.92
N TRP A 127 4.82 -11.76 14.99
CA TRP A 127 4.83 -11.31 13.59
C TRP A 127 4.24 -9.91 13.40
N TRP A 128 3.29 -9.50 14.25
CA TRP A 128 2.70 -8.15 14.20
C TRP A 128 3.65 -7.04 14.70
N ARG A 129 4.79 -7.42 15.28
CA ARG A 129 5.87 -6.49 15.70
C ARG A 129 7.13 -6.61 14.86
N ASP A 130 7.16 -7.52 13.90
CA ASP A 130 8.32 -7.72 13.04
C ASP A 130 8.28 -6.76 11.85
N ASP A 131 9.06 -5.69 11.92
CA ASP A 131 9.14 -4.69 10.85
C ASP A 131 9.78 -5.26 9.56
N SER A 132 10.47 -6.41 9.61
CA SER A 132 11.01 -7.06 8.40
C SER A 132 9.93 -7.65 7.49
N LEU A 133 8.76 -7.94 8.06
CA LEU A 133 7.59 -8.43 7.34
C LEU A 133 6.76 -7.29 6.73
N VAL A 134 7.02 -6.03 7.12
CA VAL A 134 6.29 -4.87 6.61
C VAL A 134 6.67 -4.60 5.16
N ARG A 135 5.66 -4.41 4.30
CA ARG A 135 5.83 -4.09 2.87
C ARG A 135 5.47 -2.65 2.54
N GLY A 136 4.76 -1.98 3.45
CA GLY A 136 4.38 -0.58 3.31
C GLY A 136 3.26 -0.22 4.28
N VAL A 137 2.49 0.80 3.93
CA VAL A 137 1.40 1.33 4.75
C VAL A 137 0.08 1.33 3.99
N MET A 138 -1.03 1.14 4.69
CA MET A 138 -2.37 1.32 4.13
C MET A 138 -2.69 2.81 3.99
N THR A 139 -3.33 3.16 2.88
CA THR A 139 -3.87 4.50 2.67
C THR A 139 -4.86 4.89 3.76
N ARG A 140 -4.82 6.14 4.21
CA ARG A 140 -5.85 6.73 5.09
C ARG A 140 -7.05 7.24 4.31
N LYS A 141 -6.83 7.72 3.09
CA LYS A 141 -7.86 8.29 2.23
C LYS A 141 -7.59 7.89 0.78
N MET A 142 -8.55 7.20 0.16
CA MET A 142 -8.45 6.87 -1.26
C MET A 142 -8.76 8.08 -2.11
N MET A 143 -7.99 8.25 -3.17
CA MET A 143 -8.19 9.28 -4.17
C MET A 143 -8.23 8.65 -5.55
N ARG A 144 -9.00 9.26 -6.45
CA ARG A 144 -9.16 8.81 -7.82
C ARG A 144 -8.85 9.97 -8.76
N ALA A 145 -8.09 9.70 -9.81
CA ALA A 145 -7.79 10.69 -10.82
C ALA A 145 -7.79 10.08 -12.21
N TRP A 146 -8.15 10.89 -13.19
CA TRP A 146 -7.98 10.55 -14.59
C TRP A 146 -6.61 10.98 -15.08
N ILE A 147 -5.84 10.05 -15.60
CA ILE A 147 -4.59 10.31 -16.29
C ILE A 147 -4.87 10.29 -17.79
N VAL A 148 -4.72 11.45 -18.45
CA VAL A 148 -5.00 11.63 -19.86
C VAL A 148 -3.72 11.90 -20.61
N ASN A 149 -3.36 11.02 -21.54
CA ASN A 149 -2.29 11.29 -22.48
C ASN A 149 -2.83 12.19 -23.60
N VAL A 150 -2.36 13.42 -23.66
CA VAL A 150 -2.86 14.42 -24.62
C VAL A 150 -2.45 14.09 -26.05
N LEU A 151 -1.34 13.33 -26.24
CA LEU A 151 -0.87 12.94 -27.56
C LEU A 151 -1.66 11.77 -28.14
N THR A 152 -2.02 10.78 -27.32
CA THR A 152 -2.70 9.55 -27.76
C THR A 152 -4.20 9.56 -27.48
N GLU A 153 -4.70 10.58 -26.77
CA GLU A 153 -6.08 10.71 -26.27
C GLU A 153 -6.52 9.57 -25.34
N GLN A 154 -5.57 8.75 -24.88
CA GLN A 154 -5.85 7.65 -23.95
C GLN A 154 -6.10 8.19 -22.55
N ARG A 155 -7.14 7.65 -21.90
CA ARG A 155 -7.56 8.02 -20.55
C ARG A 155 -7.60 6.79 -19.66
N HIS A 156 -6.89 6.86 -18.54
CA HIS A 156 -6.83 5.80 -17.54
C HIS A 156 -7.28 6.35 -16.19
N ARG A 157 -8.12 5.60 -15.48
CA ARG A 157 -8.48 5.93 -14.10
C ARG A 157 -7.49 5.25 -13.17
N LEU A 158 -6.86 6.01 -12.29
CA LEU A 158 -6.04 5.48 -11.21
C LEU A 158 -6.72 5.69 -9.87
N VAL A 159 -6.50 4.71 -8.98
CA VAL A 159 -6.87 4.78 -7.56
C VAL A 159 -5.57 4.68 -6.76
N PHE A 160 -5.37 5.60 -5.83
CA PHE A 160 -4.15 5.71 -5.03
C PHE A 160 -4.45 6.42 -3.70
N GLY A 161 -3.49 6.45 -2.76
CA GLY A 161 -3.65 7.16 -1.50
C GLY A 161 -3.45 8.67 -1.63
N ALA A 162 -4.23 9.46 -0.89
CA ALA A 162 -4.10 10.92 -0.87
C ALA A 162 -2.71 11.39 -0.42
N GLU A 163 -2.06 10.61 0.44
CA GLU A 163 -0.71 10.83 0.95
C GLU A 163 0.42 10.45 -0.04
N GLU A 164 0.10 9.80 -1.17
CA GLU A 164 1.11 9.42 -2.15
C GLU A 164 1.65 10.64 -2.90
N THR A 165 2.96 10.63 -3.11
CA THR A 165 3.60 11.58 -4.02
C THR A 165 3.23 11.26 -5.47
N LEU A 166 3.24 12.28 -6.33
CA LEU A 166 3.03 12.05 -7.75
C LEU A 166 4.10 11.17 -8.41
N GLU A 167 5.31 11.05 -7.83
CA GLU A 167 6.27 10.03 -8.23
C GLU A 167 5.74 8.61 -8.02
N GLN A 168 5.17 8.32 -6.84
CA GLN A 168 4.56 7.01 -6.56
C GLN A 168 3.34 6.76 -7.46
N VAL A 169 2.53 7.80 -7.70
CA VAL A 169 1.39 7.72 -8.63
C VAL A 169 1.84 7.48 -10.08
N ARG A 170 2.92 8.13 -10.52
CA ARG A 170 3.54 7.86 -11.82
C ARG A 170 4.04 6.42 -11.90
N ASP A 171 4.68 5.91 -10.85
CA ASP A 171 5.22 4.55 -10.84
C ASP A 171 4.10 3.50 -10.97
N ARG A 172 2.91 3.76 -10.41
CA ARG A 172 1.69 2.97 -10.70
C ARG A 172 1.26 3.06 -12.15
N PHE A 173 1.35 4.24 -12.75
CA PHE A 173 0.97 4.47 -14.14
C PHE A 173 1.92 3.82 -15.16
N LEU A 174 3.15 3.44 -14.76
CA LEU A 174 4.12 2.78 -15.65
C LEU A 174 3.62 1.46 -16.23
N GLU A 175 2.65 0.79 -15.59
CA GLU A 175 2.00 -0.39 -16.15
C GLU A 175 1.24 -0.09 -17.45
N TYR A 176 0.67 1.12 -17.57
CA TYR A 176 -0.05 1.56 -18.77
C TYR A 176 0.87 2.23 -19.79
N ASN A 177 1.91 2.93 -19.32
CA ASN A 177 2.88 3.60 -20.19
C ASN A 177 4.28 3.52 -19.59
N SER A 178 5.12 2.63 -20.12
CA SER A 178 6.52 2.43 -19.70
C SER A 178 7.40 3.67 -19.87
N HIS A 179 6.99 4.63 -20.71
CA HIS A 179 7.69 5.88 -20.95
C HIS A 179 7.14 7.05 -20.11
N ALA A 180 6.24 6.81 -19.14
CA ALA A 180 5.61 7.88 -18.35
C ALA A 180 6.61 8.78 -17.59
N LYS A 181 7.85 8.33 -17.37
CA LYS A 181 8.94 9.13 -16.80
C LYS A 181 9.36 10.31 -17.69
N SER A 182 9.17 10.22 -19.00
CA SER A 182 9.52 11.26 -19.98
C SER A 182 8.39 12.28 -20.23
N TYR A 183 7.24 12.11 -19.59
CA TYR A 183 6.10 13.02 -19.73
C TYR A 183 6.12 14.09 -18.65
N THR A 184 5.68 15.31 -19.00
CA THR A 184 5.36 16.34 -18.01
C THR A 184 3.92 16.18 -17.56
N TRP A 185 3.73 16.01 -16.25
CA TRP A 185 2.43 15.89 -15.60
C TRP A 185 1.89 17.29 -15.28
N LYS A 186 0.69 17.61 -15.75
CA LYS A 186 0.08 18.94 -15.60
C LYS A 186 -1.38 18.83 -15.18
N VAL A 187 -1.87 19.84 -14.47
CA VAL A 187 -3.29 20.03 -14.18
C VAL A 187 -3.80 21.28 -14.87
N LEU A 188 -5.06 21.30 -15.26
CA LEU A 188 -5.72 22.49 -15.81
C LEU A 188 -6.26 23.33 -14.65
N VAL A 189 -5.77 24.56 -14.51
CA VAL A 189 -6.21 25.49 -13.46
C VAL A 189 -6.85 26.74 -14.09
N PRO A 190 -7.89 27.33 -13.48
CA PRO A 190 -8.41 28.63 -13.90
C PRO A 190 -7.35 29.72 -13.77
N ASN A 191 -7.29 30.64 -14.72
CA ASN A 191 -6.38 31.77 -14.64
C ASN A 191 -6.91 32.82 -13.62
N GLU A 192 -6.00 33.42 -12.84
CA GLU A 192 -6.36 34.45 -11.84
C GLU A 192 -7.00 35.70 -12.46
N ASP A 193 -6.71 35.98 -13.73
CA ASP A 193 -7.26 37.10 -14.50
C ASP A 193 -8.65 36.80 -15.11
N GLY A 194 -9.18 35.59 -14.90
CA GLY A 194 -10.45 35.13 -15.46
C GLY A 194 -10.40 34.77 -16.95
N SER A 195 -9.21 34.76 -17.57
CA SER A 195 -9.04 34.51 -19.01
C SER A 195 -9.07 33.02 -19.42
N GLY A 196 -9.95 32.23 -18.81
CA GLY A 196 -10.08 30.79 -19.06
C GLY A 196 -9.19 29.95 -18.14
N SER A 197 -8.54 28.92 -18.68
CA SER A 197 -7.73 27.98 -17.91
C SER A 197 -6.39 27.71 -18.58
N SER A 198 -5.36 27.46 -17.79
CA SER A 198 -4.01 27.14 -18.25
C SER A 198 -3.46 25.88 -17.59
N PHE A 199 -2.50 25.23 -18.27
CA PHE A 199 -1.83 24.05 -17.73
C PHE A 199 -0.74 24.46 -16.75
N LYS A 200 -0.89 24.05 -15.50
CA LYS A 200 0.12 24.19 -14.45
C LYS A 200 0.88 22.87 -14.28
N PRO A 201 2.21 22.85 -14.42
CA PRO A 201 3.03 21.68 -14.09
C PRO A 201 2.87 21.27 -12.63
N LEU A 202 2.79 19.98 -12.39
CA LEU A 202 2.73 19.41 -11.04
C LEU A 202 4.15 19.12 -10.53
N ASP A 203 4.37 19.36 -9.24
CA ASP A 203 5.58 18.99 -8.52
C ASP A 203 5.49 17.51 -8.14
N MET A 204 6.39 16.70 -8.71
CA MET A 204 6.38 15.25 -8.56
C MET A 204 6.67 14.78 -7.12
N ALA A 205 7.40 15.58 -6.35
CA ALA A 205 7.77 15.27 -4.97
C ALA A 205 6.65 15.51 -3.94
N LYS A 206 5.53 16.11 -4.39
CA LYS A 206 4.37 16.46 -3.57
C LYS A 206 3.18 15.54 -3.85
N SER A 207 2.24 15.49 -2.91
CA SER A 207 0.94 14.85 -3.15
C SER A 207 0.09 15.67 -4.11
N LEU A 208 -1.03 15.12 -4.57
CA LEU A 208 -1.95 15.85 -5.43
C LEU A 208 -2.60 17.04 -4.68
N GLU A 209 -3.00 16.83 -3.44
CA GLU A 209 -3.55 17.90 -2.57
C GLU A 209 -2.50 18.99 -2.29
N ASP A 210 -1.24 18.64 -2.02
CA ASP A 210 -0.14 19.60 -1.81
C ASP A 210 0.21 20.41 -3.07
N ASN A 211 -0.16 19.90 -4.25
CA ASN A 211 -0.06 20.64 -5.52
C ASN A 211 -1.22 21.65 -5.72
N GLY A 212 -2.17 21.68 -4.79
CA GLY A 212 -3.36 22.52 -4.84
C GLY A 212 -4.48 21.92 -5.69
N VAL A 213 -4.51 20.61 -5.87
CA VAL A 213 -5.60 19.90 -6.55
C VAL A 213 -6.49 19.28 -5.48
N GLU A 214 -7.65 19.87 -5.28
CA GLU A 214 -8.61 19.44 -4.26
C GLU A 214 -9.32 18.14 -4.67
N ASP A 215 -9.60 17.31 -3.67
CA ASP A 215 -10.37 16.10 -3.83
C ASP A 215 -11.83 16.35 -3.44
N ASN A 216 -12.68 16.58 -4.43
CA ASN A 216 -14.09 16.91 -4.25
C ASN A 216 -15.01 15.67 -4.35
N GLN A 217 -14.46 14.46 -4.23
CA GLN A 217 -15.22 13.21 -4.33
C GLN A 217 -16.33 13.11 -3.27
N ASP A 218 -16.01 13.45 -2.01
CA ASP A 218 -16.97 13.38 -0.90
C ASP A 218 -18.12 14.38 -1.09
N GLU A 219 -17.81 15.62 -1.50
CA GLU A 219 -18.82 16.64 -1.79
C GLU A 219 -19.71 16.25 -2.97
N ALA A 220 -19.11 15.72 -4.05
CA ALA A 220 -19.87 15.24 -5.21
C ALA A 220 -20.85 14.13 -4.83
N TRP A 221 -20.42 13.19 -3.96
CA TRP A 221 -21.26 12.13 -3.43
C TRP A 221 -22.43 12.68 -2.59
N GLU A 222 -22.15 13.62 -1.67
CA GLU A 222 -23.17 14.26 -0.83
C GLU A 222 -24.23 15.01 -1.66
N LEU A 223 -23.81 15.63 -2.77
CA LEU A 223 -24.68 16.34 -3.69
C LEU A 223 -25.41 15.42 -4.69
N GLY A 224 -25.15 14.11 -4.67
CA GLY A 224 -25.74 13.13 -5.58
C GLY A 224 -25.29 13.30 -7.04
N LEU A 225 -24.12 13.90 -7.25
CA LEU A 225 -23.49 14.05 -8.55
C LEU A 225 -22.76 12.76 -8.94
N ASP A 226 -22.57 12.54 -10.23
CA ASP A 226 -21.73 11.41 -10.68
C ASP A 226 -20.28 11.68 -10.27
N ALA A 227 -19.76 10.87 -9.34
CA ALA A 227 -18.41 11.03 -8.83
C ALA A 227 -17.34 10.96 -9.93
N ASP A 228 -17.58 10.25 -11.04
CA ASP A 228 -16.63 10.13 -12.14
C ASP A 228 -16.46 11.43 -12.96
N ASP A 229 -17.49 12.31 -12.97
CA ASP A 229 -17.48 13.59 -13.69
C ASP A 229 -16.66 14.68 -12.98
N TYR A 230 -16.45 14.52 -11.67
CA TYR A 230 -15.76 15.49 -10.82
C TYR A 230 -14.37 15.03 -10.37
N LEU A 231 -13.89 13.90 -10.92
CA LEU A 231 -12.54 13.44 -10.63
C LEU A 231 -11.49 14.39 -11.23
N PRO A 232 -10.42 14.69 -10.48
CA PRO A 232 -9.32 15.49 -11.00
C PRO A 232 -8.71 14.85 -12.25
N VAL A 233 -8.39 15.68 -13.25
CA VAL A 233 -7.78 15.24 -14.51
C VAL A 233 -6.34 15.73 -14.61
N ILE A 234 -5.42 14.78 -14.61
CA ILE A 234 -3.99 14.98 -14.80
C ILE A 234 -3.65 14.70 -16.26
N HIS A 235 -3.04 15.69 -16.91
CA HIS A 235 -2.70 15.66 -18.32
C HIS A 235 -1.22 15.35 -18.49
N LEU A 236 -0.91 14.38 -19.34
CA LEU A 236 0.45 14.02 -19.71
C LEU A 236 0.79 14.70 -21.03
N SER A 237 1.74 15.63 -20.97
CA SER A 237 2.37 16.21 -22.17
C SER A 237 3.65 15.44 -22.47
N PHE A 238 3.74 14.84 -23.66
CA PHE A 238 4.99 14.26 -24.12
C PHE A 238 6.04 15.37 -24.24
N ASN A 239 7.19 15.20 -23.59
CA ASN A 239 8.34 16.05 -23.86
C ASN A 239 9.03 15.45 -25.08
N ASP A 240 9.10 16.20 -26.18
CA ASP A 240 9.87 15.83 -27.37
C ASP A 240 11.36 15.94 -27.07
N ASP A 241 11.84 15.03 -26.22
CA ASP A 241 13.24 14.90 -25.89
C ASP A 241 13.85 13.99 -26.96
N LEU A 242 14.24 14.60 -28.09
CA LEU A 242 15.22 14.03 -29.02
C LEU A 242 16.55 13.89 -28.27
N THR A 243 16.63 12.93 -27.36
CA THR A 243 17.90 12.34 -26.97
C THR A 243 18.16 11.22 -27.96
N GLU A 244 18.92 11.57 -28.99
CA GLU A 244 19.50 10.66 -29.97
C GLU A 244 20.24 9.50 -29.27
N GLY A 245 20.05 8.28 -29.78
CA GLY A 245 21.11 7.25 -29.81
C GLY A 245 21.17 6.27 -28.65
#